data_AF-A0A821TV26-F1
#
_entry.id   AF-A0A821TV26-F1
#
_cell.length_a   1.000
_cell.length_b   1.000
_cell.length_c   1.000
_cell.angle_alpha   90.00
_cell.angle_beta   90.00
_cell.angle_gamma   90.00
#
_symmetry.space_group_name_H-M   'P 1'
#
loop_
_entity.id
_entity.type
_entity.pdbx_description
1 polymer ?
#
loop_
_entity_poly.entity_id
_entity_poly.type
_entity_poly.pdbx_seq_one_letter_code
_entity_poly.pdbx_strand_id
1 'polypeptide(L)' 'MSEADLLQPENIVRERWKVTSKIGGGGFGQIYEAFDTVLKENVALKLESAKQ' A
#
# COMPACT_ATOMS: atom_id res chain seq x y z
N MET A 1 -19.63 4.88 -3.86
CA MET A 1 -19.00 4.79 -2.53
C MET A 1 -17.53 4.49 -2.78
N SER A 2 -16.61 5.28 -2.22
CA SER A 2 -15.18 4.97 -2.32
C SER A 2 -14.90 3.68 -1.57
N GLU A 3 -14.17 2.77 -2.21
CA GLU A 3 -13.70 1.53 -1.57
C GLU A 3 -12.84 1.87 -0.35
N ALA A 4 -13.07 1.16 0.76
CA ALA A 4 -12.28 1.36 1.98
C ALA A 4 -10.80 1.05 1.71
N ASP A 5 -9.91 1.80 2.36
CA ASP A 5 -8.48 1.59 2.21
C ASP A 5 -8.04 0.28 2.88
N LEU A 6 -7.28 -0.52 2.14
CA LEU A 6 -6.71 -1.79 2.61
C LEU A 6 -5.58 -1.57 3.62
N LEU A 7 -4.82 -0.49 3.47
CA LEU A 7 -3.74 -0.06 4.36
C LEU A 7 -3.92 1.41 4.73
N GLN A 8 -3.43 1.75 5.92
CA GLN A 8 -3.31 3.12 6.41
C GLN A 8 -1.85 3.59 6.29
N PRO A 9 -1.61 4.91 6.19
CA PRO A 9 -0.28 5.47 6.39
C PRO A 9 0.37 4.95 7.68
N GLU A 10 1.70 4.86 7.69
CA GLU A 10 2.52 4.31 8.78
C GLU A 10 2.43 2.79 8.99
N ASN A 11 1.55 2.07 8.29
CA ASN A 11 1.59 0.61 8.30
C ASN A 11 2.92 0.10 7.73
N ILE A 12 3.49 -0.91 8.39
CA ILE A 12 4.70 -1.59 7.93
C ILE A 12 4.31 -2.95 7.37
N VAL A 13 4.46 -3.12 6.06
CA VAL A 13 4.17 -4.37 5.35
C VAL A 13 5.42 -5.25 5.39
N ARG A 14 5.24 -6.50 5.86
CA ARG A 14 6.30 -7.51 5.98
C ARG A 14 7.57 -6.97 6.65
N GLU A 15 7.41 -6.09 7.65
CA GLU A 15 8.51 -5.49 8.40
C GLU A 15 9.52 -4.66 7.56
N ARG A 16 9.19 -4.37 6.29
CA ARG A 16 10.13 -3.74 5.33
C ARG A 16 9.58 -2.47 4.70
N TRP A 17 8.33 -2.47 4.25
CA TRP A 17 7.80 -1.35 3.49
C TRP A 17 6.86 -0.54 4.36
N LYS A 18 7.27 0.69 4.67
CA LYS A 18 6.48 1.63 5.44
C LYS A 18 5.59 2.44 4.50
N VAL A 19 4.27 2.26 4.58
CA VAL A 19 3.28 2.98 3.77
C VAL A 19 3.31 4.47 4.11
N THR A 20 3.36 5.32 3.08
CA THR A 20 3.30 6.78 3.22
C THR A 20 1.92 7.31 2.84
N SER A 21 1.40 6.91 1.68
CA SER A 21 0.12 7.41 1.16
C SER A 21 -0.51 6.45 0.16
N LYS A 22 -1.83 6.56 -0.02
CA LYS A 22 -2.52 5.93 -1.16
C LYS A 22 -2.34 6.81 -2.39
N ILE A 23 -1.86 6.23 -3.48
CA ILE A 23 -1.60 6.95 -4.74
C ILE A 23 -2.50 6.52 -5.89
N GLY A 24 -3.26 5.44 -5.72
CA GLY A 24 -4.25 5.01 -6.70
C GLY A 24 -5.06 3.80 -6.25
N GLY A 25 -6.07 3.44 -7.03
CA GLY A 25 -6.85 2.22 -6.78
C GLY A 25 -8.14 2.16 -7.59
N GLY A 26 -8.68 0.96 -7.72
CA GLY A 26 -9.95 0.64 -8.35
C GLY A 26 -10.41 -0.76 -7.96
N GLY A 27 -11.43 -1.31 -8.62
CA GLY A 27 -12.07 -2.56 -8.19
C GLY A 27 -11.19 -3.82 -8.19
N PHE A 28 -9.94 -3.76 -8.68
CA PHE A 28 -8.97 -4.85 -8.66
C PHE A 28 -7.79 -4.60 -7.72
N GLY A 29 -7.89 -3.60 -6.84
CA GLY A 29 -6.87 -3.33 -5.85
C GLY A 29 -6.47 -1.87 -5.73
N GLN A 30 -5.57 -1.63 -4.79
CA GLN A 30 -5.13 -0.32 -4.38
C GLN A 30 -3.61 -0.22 -4.46
N ILE A 31 -3.13 0.96 -4.82
CA ILE A 31 -1.71 1.27 -4.96
C ILE A 31 -1.33 2.29 -3.91
N TYR A 32 -0.28 1.96 -3.17
CA TYR A 32 0.27 2.79 -2.11
C TYR A 32 1.71 3.15 -2.44
N GLU A 33 2.10 4.37 -2.11
CA GLU A 33 3.49 4.72 -1.97
C GLU A 33 3.99 4.20 -0.61
N ALA A 34 5.22 3.68 -0.59
CA ALA A 34 5.90 3.23 0.60
C ALA A 34 7.40 3.47 0.53
N PHE A 35 8.05 3.55 1.68
CA PHE A 35 9.51 3.58 1.78
C PHE A 35 10.03 2.18 2.11
N ASP A 36 10.94 1.67 1.28
CA ASP A 36 11.67 0.43 1.55
C ASP A 36 12.78 0.69 2.57
N THR A 37 12.63 0.19 3.78
CA THR A 37 13.58 0.45 4.87
C THR A 37 14.94 -0.23 4.67
N VAL A 38 15.02 -1.23 3.78
CA VAL A 38 16.23 -2.00 3.47
C VAL A 38 16.99 -1.37 2.31
N LEU A 39 16.31 -1.16 1.17
CA LEU A 39 16.92 -0.57 -0.03
C LEU A 39 17.01 0.96 0.02
N LYS A 40 16.34 1.59 0.99
CA LYS A 40 16.31 3.05 1.19
C LYS A 40 15.76 3.83 -0.01
N GLU A 41 14.70 3.30 -0.63
CA GLU A 41 14.06 3.91 -1.80
C GLU A 41 12.54 3.97 -1.66
N ASN A 42 11.91 4.83 -2.45
CA ASN A 42 10.46 4.90 -2.56
C ASN A 42 9.98 3.82 -3.54
N VAL A 43 8.99 3.05 -3.14
CA VAL A 43 8.39 1.97 -3.93
C VAL A 43 6.88 2.12 -3.99
N ALA A 44 6.26 1.54 -5.02
CA ALA A 44 4.81 1.40 -5.10
C ALA A 44 4.40 -0.02 -4.67
N LEU A 45 3.53 -0.13 -3.68
CA LEU A 45 2.91 -1.38 -3.26
C LEU A 45 1.53 -1.52 -3.92
N LYS A 46 1.33 -2.59 -4.70
CA LYS A 46 0.00 -2.98 -5.20
C LYS A 46 -0.58 -4.05 -4.27
N LEU A 47 -1.79 -3.81 -3.76
CA LEU A 47 -2.54 -4.74 -2.92
C LEU A 47 -3.90 -5.06 -3.51
N GLU A 48 -4.34 -6.30 -3.33
CA GLU A 48 -5.66 -6.80 -3.75
C GLU A 48 -6.40 -7.35 -2.51
N SER A 49 -7.72 -7.20 -2.46
CA SER A 49 -8.54 -7.78 -1.39
C SER A 49 -8.53 -9.30 -1.51
N ALA A 50 -8.32 -9.99 -0.39
CA ALA A 50 -8.41 -11.46 -0.35
C ALA A 50 -9.85 -11.99 -0.35
N LYS A 51 -10.85 -11.11 -0.18
CA LYS A 51 -12.27 -11.47 -0.33
C LYS A 51 -12.62 -11.45 -1.81
N GLN A 52 -12.76 -12.63 -2.41
CA GLN A 52 -13.43 -12.85 -3.69
C GLN A 52 -14.95 -12.87 -3.51
#